data_AF-A0A7C7DUB5-F1
#
_entry.id   AF-A0A7C7DUB5-F1
#
_cell.length_a   1.000
_cell.length_b   1.000
_cell.length_c   1.000
_cell.angle_alpha   90.00
_cell.angle_beta   90.00
_cell.angle_gamma   90.00
#
_symmetry.space_group_name_H-M   'P 1'
#
loop_
_entity.id
_entity.type
_entity.pdbx_description
1 polymer ?
#
loop_
_entity_poly.entity_id
_entity_poly.type
_entity_poly.pdbx_seq_one_letter_code
_entity_poly.pdbx_strand_id
1 'polypeptide(L)'
;MMTMRTTRRTYSSEFRSEAVELAARSGKSITEVERELGLAQVSMRRSGNCYDNALMESFWATLKTELVEEQPFASHAAARCDILLYIEGFYNLRRRHSAPGYLSPMEFERRHLSTLSAPKAVGA
;
A
#
# COMPACT_ATOMS: atom_id res chain seq x y z
N MET A 1 2.52 -9.12 -28.20
CA MET A 1 2.81 -8.36 -26.96
C MET A 1 2.15 -9.11 -25.80
N MET A 2 2.89 -9.97 -25.09
CA MET A 2 2.34 -10.78 -23.99
C MET A 2 2.23 -9.91 -22.73
N THR A 3 1.01 -9.59 -22.32
CA THR A 3 0.70 -9.02 -21.01
C THR A 3 0.97 -10.08 -19.94
N MET A 4 2.11 -10.00 -19.25
CA MET A 4 2.30 -10.78 -18.04
C MET A 4 1.35 -10.22 -16.98
N ARG A 5 0.26 -10.94 -16.72
CA ARG A 5 -0.59 -10.73 -15.54
C ARG A 5 0.24 -11.15 -14.33
N THR A 6 0.90 -10.19 -13.69
CA THR A 6 1.51 -10.41 -12.38
C THR A 6 0.36 -10.59 -11.38
N THR A 7 -0.03 -11.83 -11.12
CA THR A 7 -1.05 -12.13 -10.11
C THR A 7 -0.49 -11.70 -8.76
N ARG A 8 -1.14 -10.72 -8.11
CA ARG A 8 -0.76 -10.27 -6.76
C ARG A 8 -0.78 -11.50 -5.85
N ARG A 9 0.36 -11.82 -5.21
CA ARG A 9 0.42 -12.91 -4.23
C ARG A 9 -0.60 -12.61 -3.14
N THR A 10 -1.47 -13.57 -2.86
CA THR A 10 -2.44 -13.48 -1.78
C THR A 10 -1.93 -14.35 -0.63
N TYR A 11 -1.84 -13.74 0.55
CA TYR A 11 -1.46 -14.44 1.77
C TYR A 11 -2.70 -14.59 2.67
N SER A 12 -2.82 -15.72 3.36
CA SER A 12 -3.87 -15.96 4.36
C SER A 12 -3.78 -14.95 5.50
N SER A 13 -4.88 -14.71 6.21
CA SER A 13 -4.88 -13.84 7.39
C SER A 13 -3.95 -14.37 8.49
N GLU A 14 -3.94 -15.69 8.69
CA GLU A 14 -3.06 -16.40 9.61
C GLU A 14 -1.59 -16.12 9.31
N PHE A 15 -1.17 -16.32 8.05
CA PHE A 15 0.21 -16.04 7.63
C PHE A 15 0.59 -14.57 7.87
N ARG A 16 -0.31 -13.63 7.59
CA ARG A 16 -0.04 -12.20 7.82
C ARG A 16 0.15 -11.90 9.30
N SER A 17 -0.70 -12.45 10.16
CA SER A 17 -0.59 -12.28 11.62
C SER A 17 0.70 -12.89 12.16
N GLU A 18 1.04 -14.12 11.75
CA GLU A 18 2.28 -14.79 12.15
C GLU A 18 3.52 -14.02 11.69
N ALA A 19 3.53 -13.52 10.45
CA ALA A 19 4.64 -12.72 9.93
C ALA A 19 4.84 -11.42 10.73
N VAL A 20 3.75 -10.77 11.13
CA VAL A 20 3.79 -9.55 11.96
C VAL A 20 4.30 -9.85 13.36
N GLU A 21 3.83 -10.94 13.99
CA GLU A 21 4.31 -11.36 15.31
C GLU A 21 5.79 -11.75 15.29
N LEU A 22 6.22 -12.44 14.22
CA LEU A 22 7.62 -12.77 14.01
C LEU A 22 8.47 -11.50 13.91
N ALA A 23 8.04 -10.51 13.13
CA ALA A 23 8.75 -9.22 13.03
C ALA A 23 8.77 -8.45 14.35
N ALA A 24 7.68 -8.48 15.12
CA ALA A 24 7.56 -7.74 16.38
C ALA A 24 8.38 -8.34 17.53
N ARG A 25 8.49 -9.67 17.61
CA ARG A 25 9.12 -10.36 18.75
C ARG A 25 10.57 -10.79 18.52
N SER A 26 10.94 -11.06 17.28
CA SER A 26 12.25 -11.67 16.99
C SER A 26 13.44 -10.71 17.13
N GLY A 27 13.19 -9.39 17.17
CA GLY A 27 14.24 -8.37 17.12
C GLY A 27 15.01 -8.35 15.79
N LYS A 28 14.62 -9.19 14.82
CA LYS A 28 15.21 -9.26 13.49
C LYS A 28 14.79 -8.06 12.67
N SER A 29 15.66 -7.65 11.75
CA SER A 29 15.29 -6.67 10.75
C SER A 29 14.20 -7.22 9.82
N ILE A 30 13.40 -6.33 9.25
CA ILE A 30 12.32 -6.72 8.33
C ILE A 30 12.86 -7.54 7.13
N THR A 31 14.07 -7.24 6.67
CA THR A 31 14.72 -7.92 5.55
C THR A 31 15.12 -9.36 5.88
N GLU A 32 15.50 -9.62 7.13
CA GLU A 32 15.78 -10.98 7.62
C GLU A 32 14.48 -11.78 7.71
N VAL A 33 13.42 -11.18 8.26
CA VAL A 33 12.09 -11.81 8.35
C VAL A 33 11.55 -12.12 6.95
N GLU A 34 11.68 -11.19 6.00
CA GLU A 34 11.28 -11.40 4.60
C GLU A 34 12.05 -12.55 3.94
N ARG A 35 13.35 -12.68 4.22
CA ARG A 35 14.17 -13.77 3.68
C ARG A 35 13.75 -15.12 4.25
N GLU A 36 13.50 -15.19 5.55
CA GLU A 36 13.03 -16.41 6.22
C GLU A 36 11.66 -16.85 5.73
N LEU A 37 10.75 -15.90 5.49
CA LEU A 37 9.41 -16.16 4.96
C LEU A 37 9.38 -16.39 3.44
N GLY A 38 10.52 -16.35 2.75
CA GLY A 38 10.57 -16.46 1.28
C GLY A 38 9.84 -15.31 0.55
N LEU A 39 9.63 -14.19 1.23
CA LEU A 39 9.00 -12.97 0.71
C LEU A 39 10.01 -12.08 -0.02
N ALA A 40 11.30 -12.19 0.35
CA ALA A 40 12.39 -11.40 -0.23
C ALA A 40 12.63 -11.77 -1.70
N GLN A 41 11.81 -11.24 -2.60
CA GLN A 41 12.22 -11.05 -3.98
C GLN A 41 12.96 -9.72 -4.07
N VAL A 42 14.22 -9.80 -4.49
CA VAL A 42 15.02 -8.64 -4.84
C VAL A 42 14.34 -7.96 -6.04
N SER A 43 13.49 -6.97 -5.77
CA SER A 43 12.98 -6.07 -6.81
C SER A 43 14.04 -5.01 -7.10
N MET A 44 15.18 -5.42 -7.67
CA MET A 44 16.05 -4.45 -8.32
C MET A 44 15.27 -3.90 -9.50
N ARG A 45 14.89 -2.62 -9.41
CA ARG A 45 14.31 -1.87 -10.53
C ARG A 45 15.18 -2.11 -11.76
N ARG A 46 14.57 -2.49 -12.87
CA ARG A 46 15.20 -2.27 -14.17
C ARG A 46 15.36 -0.75 -14.30
N SER A 47 16.56 -0.26 -14.61
CA SER A 47 16.77 1.15 -14.92
C SER A 47 15.76 1.58 -16.01
N GLY A 48 14.87 2.52 -15.68
CA GLY A 48 13.85 3.04 -16.61
C GLY A 48 12.38 2.92 -16.21
N ASN A 49 12.00 2.25 -15.11
CA ASN A 49 10.61 2.25 -14.61
C ASN A 49 10.43 3.13 -13.36
N CYS A 50 10.26 4.44 -13.56
CA CYS A 50 9.98 5.41 -12.49
C CYS A 50 8.56 5.28 -11.92
N TYR A 51 7.62 4.74 -12.71
CA TYR A 51 6.21 4.63 -12.33
C TYR A 51 6.00 3.75 -11.09
N ASP A 52 6.85 2.75 -10.87
CA ASP A 52 6.76 1.88 -9.69
C ASP A 52 6.99 2.66 -8.37
N ASN A 53 7.72 3.79 -8.39
CA ASN A 53 7.84 4.65 -7.19
C ASN A 53 6.87 5.81 -7.20
N ALA A 54 6.45 6.28 -8.37
CA ALA A 54 5.73 7.55 -8.52
C ALA A 54 4.50 7.65 -7.61
N LEU A 55 3.79 6.53 -7.39
CA LEU A 55 2.66 6.47 -6.46
C LEU A 55 3.09 6.73 -5.01
N MET A 56 4.14 6.07 -4.55
CA MET A 56 4.67 6.26 -3.19
C MET A 56 5.27 7.66 -3.02
N GLU A 57 5.97 8.18 -4.02
CA GLU A 57 6.49 9.55 -4.01
C GLU A 57 5.37 10.58 -3.89
N SER A 58 4.28 10.39 -4.66
CA SER A 58 3.10 11.25 -4.59
C SER A 58 2.42 11.18 -3.22
N PHE A 59 2.34 9.98 -2.62
CA PHE A 59 1.82 9.80 -1.26
C PHE A 59 2.67 10.57 -0.24
N TRP A 60 3.99 10.42 -0.27
CA TRP A 60 4.88 11.09 0.69
C TRP A 60 4.89 12.61 0.54
N ALA A 61 4.81 13.12 -0.69
CA ALA A 61 4.64 14.55 -0.93
C ALA A 61 3.34 15.06 -0.30
N THR A 62 2.24 14.35 -0.56
CA THR A 62 0.91 14.69 -0.03
C THR A 62 0.87 14.68 1.50
N LEU A 63 1.38 13.61 2.13
CA LEU A 63 1.41 13.48 3.59
C LEU A 63 2.20 14.63 4.23
N LYS A 64 3.33 15.02 3.63
CA LYS A 64 4.13 16.12 4.15
C LYS A 64 3.37 17.44 4.07
N THR A 65 2.81 17.76 2.91
CA THR A 65 2.09 19.01 2.69
C THR A 65 0.81 19.11 3.54
N GLU A 66 0.02 18.05 3.62
CA GLU A 66 -1.30 18.09 4.28
C GLU A 66 -1.25 17.80 5.80
N LEU A 67 -0.18 17.19 6.33
CA LEU A 67 -0.09 16.83 7.75
C LEU A 67 1.16 17.41 8.43
N VAL A 68 2.33 17.18 7.85
CA VAL A 68 3.61 17.48 8.53
C VAL A 68 3.94 18.97 8.51
N GLU A 69 3.62 19.66 7.41
CA GLU A 69 3.93 21.09 7.24
C GLU A 69 2.91 21.99 7.94
N GLU A 70 1.70 21.50 8.23
CA GLU A 70 0.65 22.29 8.86
C GLU A 70 0.86 22.48 10.38
N GLN A 71 1.43 21.48 11.08
CA GLN A 71 1.54 21.49 12.55
C GLN A 71 2.82 20.79 13.04
N PRO A 72 3.59 21.39 13.98
CA PRO A 72 4.65 20.67 14.66
C PRO A 72 4.09 19.62 15.62
N PHE A 73 4.69 18.43 15.66
CA PHE A 73 4.28 17.37 16.56
C PHE A 73 4.80 17.60 17.99
N ALA A 74 3.92 17.46 18.99
CA ALA A 74 4.29 17.59 20.40
C ALA A 74 5.21 16.45 20.89
N SER A 75 5.11 15.27 20.30
CA SER A 75 5.97 14.11 20.62
C SER A 75 6.00 13.11 19.47
N HIS A 76 6.97 12.19 19.49
CA HIS A 76 7.02 11.09 18.52
C HIS A 76 5.79 10.17 18.62
N ALA A 77 5.22 9.98 19.82
CA ALA A 77 4.00 9.21 20.00
C ALA A 77 2.79 9.91 19.36
N ALA A 78 2.68 11.23 19.53
CA ALA A 78 1.64 12.03 18.89
C ALA A 78 1.77 11.96 17.36
N ALA A 79 2.98 12.14 16.81
CA ALA A 79 3.22 12.01 15.37
C ALA A 79 2.78 10.65 14.82
N ARG A 80 3.07 9.55 15.54
CA ARG A 80 2.62 8.21 15.12
C ARG A 80 1.10 8.08 15.09
N CYS A 81 0.41 8.61 16.10
CA CYS A 81 -1.05 8.62 16.14
C CYS A 81 -1.64 9.45 15.00
N ASP A 82 -1.12 10.66 14.77
CA ASP A 82 -1.61 11.57 13.74
C ASP A 82 -1.39 10.99 12.34
N ILE A 83 -0.23 10.39 12.09
CA ILE A 83 0.06 9.69 10.82
C ILE A 83 -0.91 8.51 10.63
N LEU A 84 -1.15 7.71 11.67
CA LEU A 84 -2.09 6.59 11.60
C LEU A 84 -3.51 7.07 11.29
N LEU A 85 -3.98 8.11 11.98
CA LEU A 85 -5.29 8.71 11.78
C LEU A 85 -5.41 9.34 10.39
N TYR A 86 -4.34 9.96 9.90
CA TYR A 86 -4.31 10.50 8.55
C TYR A 86 -4.43 9.36 7.52
N ILE A 87 -3.64 8.29 7.63
CA ILE A 87 -3.65 7.18 6.67
C ILE A 87 -4.99 6.43 6.70
N GLU A 88 -5.40 5.94 7.86
CA GLU A 88 -6.55 5.06 8.02
C GLU A 88 -7.87 5.82 8.18
N GLY A 89 -7.85 7.04 8.73
CA GLY A 89 -9.06 7.83 8.97
C GLY A 89 -9.42 8.78 7.82
N PHE A 90 -8.45 9.18 7.00
CA PHE A 90 -8.65 10.18 5.95
C PHE A 90 -8.16 9.75 4.57
N TYR A 91 -6.88 9.43 4.41
CA TYR A 91 -6.26 9.16 3.11
C TYR A 91 -6.92 7.98 2.40
N ASN A 92 -6.93 6.80 3.02
CA ASN A 92 -7.50 5.59 2.42
C ASN A 92 -9.02 5.69 2.26
N LEU A 93 -9.71 6.33 3.22
CA LEU A 93 -11.16 6.34 3.26
C LEU A 93 -11.81 7.42 2.38
N ARG A 94 -11.28 8.64 2.41
CA ARG A 94 -11.99 9.85 1.95
C ARG A 94 -11.21 10.69 0.95
N ARG A 95 -9.88 10.65 0.96
CA ARG A 95 -9.07 11.55 0.13
C ARG A 95 -9.23 11.20 -1.34
N ARG A 96 -9.65 12.17 -2.15
CA ARG A 96 -9.90 11.97 -3.58
C ARG A 96 -8.63 12.18 -4.40
N HIS A 97 -8.39 11.32 -5.38
CA HIS A 97 -7.26 11.41 -6.30
C HIS A 97 -7.75 11.63 -7.72
N SER A 98 -7.16 12.60 -8.45
CA SER A 98 -7.55 12.92 -9.82
C SER A 98 -7.35 11.75 -10.79
N ALA A 99 -6.26 11.00 -10.64
CA ALA A 99 -5.92 9.87 -11.51
C ALA A 99 -7.01 8.77 -11.58
N PRO A 100 -7.59 8.28 -10.46
CA PRO A 100 -8.69 7.31 -10.49
C PRO A 100 -10.09 7.94 -10.64
N GLY A 101 -10.21 9.18 -11.16
CA GLY A 101 -11.52 9.82 -11.37
C GLY A 101 -12.13 10.36 -10.07
N TYR A 102 -11.32 10.97 -9.20
CA TYR A 102 -11.73 11.56 -7.93
C TYR A 102 -12.33 10.56 -6.94
N LEU A 103 -11.81 9.34 -6.93
CA LEU A 103 -12.13 8.30 -5.95
C LEU A 103 -11.09 8.25 -4.84
N SER A 104 -11.50 7.79 -3.66
CA SER A 104 -10.55 7.40 -2.63
C SER A 104 -9.88 6.06 -2.96
N PRO A 105 -8.69 5.77 -2.40
CA PRO A 105 -8.00 4.50 -2.61
C PRO A 105 -8.91 3.29 -2.30
N MET A 106 -9.63 3.32 -1.18
CA MET A 106 -10.53 2.23 -0.80
C MET A 106 -11.75 2.13 -1.73
N GLU A 107 -12.31 3.25 -2.18
CA GLU A 107 -13.40 3.22 -3.16
C GLU A 107 -12.96 2.64 -4.50
N PHE A 108 -11.76 3.01 -4.94
CA PHE A 108 -11.16 2.48 -6.16
C PHE A 108 -10.93 0.97 -6.04
N GLU A 109 -10.33 0.49 -4.95
CA GLU A 109 -10.13 -0.94 -4.72
C GLU A 109 -11.45 -1.70 -4.67
N ARG A 110 -12.46 -1.18 -3.97
CA ARG A 110 -13.80 -1.81 -3.89
C ARG A 110 -14.43 -1.96 -5.28
N ARG A 111 -14.35 -0.92 -6.12
CA ARG A 111 -14.86 -0.99 -7.50
C ARG A 111 -14.04 -1.97 -8.34
N HIS A 112 -12.73 -1.95 -8.23
CA HIS A 112 -11.86 -2.86 -8.98
C HIS A 112 -12.11 -4.33 -8.63
N LEU A 113 -12.23 -4.65 -7.35
CA LEU A 113 -12.57 -6.01 -6.88
C LEU A 113 -13.96 -6.44 -7.35
N SER A 114 -14.94 -5.53 -7.37
CA SER A 114 -16.27 -5.83 -7.91
C SER A 114 -16.25 -6.15 -9.41
N THR A 115 -15.44 -5.43 -10.19
CA THR A 115 -15.27 -5.67 -11.64
C THR A 115 -14.56 -7.00 -11.93
N LEU A 116 -13.62 -7.41 -11.08
CA LEU A 116 -12.92 -8.70 -11.22
C LEU A 116 -13.79 -9.91 -10.86
N SER A 117 -14.81 -9.71 -10.02
CA SER A 117 -15.76 -10.76 -9.58
C SER A 117 -16.97 -10.90 -10.52
N ALA A 118 -17.22 -9.92 -11.40
CA ALA A 118 -18.30 -10.00 -12.37
C ALA A 118 -18.00 -11.08 -13.44
N PRO A 119 -18.95 -11.98 -13.77
CA PRO A 119 -18.75 -12.93 -14.85
C PRO A 119 -18.49 -12.15 -16.14
N LYS A 120 -17.43 -12.53 -16.87
CA LYS A 120 -17.21 -12.04 -18.24
C LYS A 120 -18.51 -12.27 -19.02
N ALA A 121 -19.17 -11.19 -19.46
CA ALA A 121 -20.22 -11.32 -20.44
C ALA A 121 -19.59 -11.98 -21.68
N VAL A 122 -19.94 -13.24 -21.90
CA VAL A 122 -19.68 -13.93 -23.16
C VAL A 122 -20.58 -13.22 -24.17
N GLY A 123 -19.97 -12.36 -24.99
CA GLY A 123 -20.64 -11.74 -26.13
C GLY A 123 -21.09 -12.82 -27.10
N ALA A 124 -22.35 -12.71 -27.51
CA ALA A 124 -22.96 -13.47 -28.60
C ALA A 124 -22.37 -13.09 -29.96
#